data_AF-A0A936MHK5-F1
#
_entry.id   AF-A0A936MHK5-F1
#
_cell.length_a   1.000
_cell.length_b   1.000
_cell.length_c   1.000
_cell.angle_alpha   90.00
_cell.angle_beta   90.00
_cell.angle_gamma   90.00
#
_symmetry.space_group_name_H-M   'P 1'
#
loop_
_entity.id
_entity.type
_entity.pdbx_description
1 polymer ?
#
loop_
_entity_poly.entity_id
_entity_poly.type
_entity_poly.pdbx_seq_one_letter_code
_entity_poly.pdbx_strand_id
1 'polypeptide(L)'
;MSLKAEYKVKITSEGIQEYFSNASEPHTLVKYDWSVGNVYEFTNSEGVKVKRTVISKSTKDDYPLGFFNVKVIQVEETKVDPLLDKITYIANHKFGLIAVLVKSKNGKESLLSIFPPTLF
;
A
#
# COMPACT_ATOMS: atom_id res chain seq x y z
N MET A 1 -11.65 -13.00 21.61
CA MET A 1 -10.30 -12.53 21.27
C MET A 1 -10.45 -11.44 20.21
N SER A 2 -10.19 -10.17 20.51
CA SER A 2 -10.24 -9.10 19.51
C SER A 2 -8.83 -8.81 18.99
N LEU A 3 -8.63 -8.90 17.68
CA LEU A 3 -7.41 -8.42 17.07
C LEU A 3 -7.48 -6.88 17.04
N LYS A 4 -6.62 -6.19 17.78
CA LYS A 4 -6.44 -4.75 17.67
C LYS A 4 -5.19 -4.49 16.84
N ALA A 5 -5.38 -4.03 15.60
CA ALA A 5 -4.30 -3.55 14.75
C ALA A 5 -4.44 -2.03 14.62
N GLU A 6 -3.45 -1.27 15.12
CA GLU A 6 -3.33 0.16 14.80
C GLU A 6 -2.44 0.30 13.57
N TYR A 7 -3.03 0.79 12.48
CA TYR A 7 -2.30 1.16 11.27
C TYR A 7 -2.28 2.67 11.16
N LYS A 8 -1.10 3.29 11.34
CA LYS A 8 -0.92 4.73 11.21
C LYS A 8 -0.18 5.03 9.92
N VAL A 9 -0.76 5.89 9.09
CA VAL A 9 -0.14 6.36 7.85
C VAL A 9 -0.11 7.88 7.82
N LYS A 10 0.96 8.43 7.25
CA LYS A 10 1.09 9.85 6.96
C LYS A 10 1.23 10.02 5.46
N ILE A 11 0.30 10.77 4.89
CA ILE A 11 0.35 11.17 3.49
C ILE A 11 1.14 12.48 3.42
N THR A 12 2.09 12.55 2.51
CA THR A 12 2.94 13.71 2.24
C THR A 12 2.89 14.06 0.76
N SER A 13 3.46 15.19 0.35
CA SER A 13 3.58 15.54 -1.08
C SER A 13 4.47 14.57 -1.86
N GLU A 14 5.40 13.88 -1.19
CA GLU A 14 6.35 12.96 -1.83
C GLU A 14 5.81 11.53 -1.91
N GLY A 15 4.90 11.16 -1.00
CA GLY A 15 4.46 9.78 -0.86
C GLY A 15 3.74 9.50 0.44
N ILE A 16 3.60 8.22 0.74
CA ILE A 16 2.96 7.72 1.95
C ILE A 16 4.02 7.06 2.82
N GLN A 17 4.07 7.47 4.09
CA GLN A 17 4.83 6.81 5.13
C GLN A 17 3.89 6.05 6.05
N GLU A 18 4.29 4.86 6.47
CA GLU A 18 3.58 4.09 7.47
C GLU A 18 4.37 4.03 8.77
N TYR A 19 3.64 4.07 9.88
CA TYR A 19 4.13 3.98 11.24
C TYR A 19 3.49 2.76 11.85
N PHE A 20 4.22 1.65 11.88
CA PHE A 20 3.80 0.52 12.72
C PHE A 20 4.05 0.90 14.17
N SER A 21 3.08 0.64 15.05
CA SER A 21 3.13 1.07 16.46
C SER A 21 4.36 0.58 17.24
N ASN A 22 5.12 -0.39 16.70
CA ASN A 22 6.34 -0.95 17.29
C ASN A 22 7.62 -0.65 16.49
N ALA A 23 7.54 0.08 15.38
CA ALA A 23 8.71 0.44 14.58
C ALA A 23 9.32 1.74 15.11
N SER A 24 10.64 1.74 15.35
CA SER A 24 11.37 2.94 15.79
C SER A 24 11.44 4.01 14.69
N GLU A 25 11.22 3.64 13.43
CA GLU A 25 11.30 4.53 12.28
C GLU A 25 10.11 4.29 11.32
N PRO A 26 9.59 5.34 10.65
CA PRO A 26 8.60 5.17 9.62
C PRO A 26 9.18 4.46 8.39
N HIS A 27 8.39 3.60 7.77
CA HIS A 27 8.74 2.98 6.50
C HIS A 27 8.00 3.65 5.35
N THR A 28 8.66 3.70 4.19
CA THR A 28 8.02 4.23 2.98
C THR A 28 7.05 3.19 2.44
N LEU A 29 5.77 3.55 2.30
CA LEU A 29 4.76 2.72 1.65
C LEU A 29 4.75 2.94 0.14
N VAL A 30 4.86 4.20 -0.29
CA VAL A 30 5.01 4.55 -1.70
C VAL A 30 5.66 5.92 -1.82
N LYS A 31 6.48 6.12 -2.85
CA LYS A 31 6.81 7.46 -3.35
C LYS A 31 6.13 7.69 -4.69
N TYR A 32 5.56 8.86 -4.88
CA TYR A 32 4.80 9.18 -6.08
C TYR A 32 5.67 9.38 -7.32
N ASP A 33 6.96 9.65 -7.16
CA ASP A 33 7.93 9.84 -8.24
C ASP A 33 8.49 8.53 -8.81
N TRP A 34 8.43 7.42 -8.06
CA TRP A 34 8.99 6.14 -8.47
C TRP A 34 8.43 5.60 -9.79
N SER A 35 9.30 4.88 -10.51
CA SER A 35 8.98 4.20 -11.76
C SER A 35 8.65 2.73 -11.50
N VAL A 36 7.92 2.11 -12.43
CA VAL A 36 7.68 0.66 -12.43
C VAL A 36 9.02 -0.09 -12.38
N GLY A 37 9.09 -1.13 -11.55
CA GLY A 37 10.30 -1.92 -11.31
C GLY A 37 11.17 -1.42 -10.15
N ASN A 38 10.87 -0.28 -9.52
CA ASN A 38 11.57 0.13 -8.30
C ASN A 38 11.31 -0.89 -7.18
N VAL A 39 12.39 -1.34 -6.53
CA VAL A 39 12.37 -2.33 -5.44
C VAL A 39 13.05 -1.73 -4.22
N TYR A 40 12.47 -1.97 -3.05
CA TYR A 40 13.07 -1.59 -1.78
C TYR A 40 12.62 -2.56 -0.69
N GLU A 41 13.49 -2.75 0.31
CA GLU A 41 13.32 -3.75 1.34
C GLU A 41 13.59 -3.13 2.71
N PHE A 42 12.88 -3.61 3.71
CA PHE A 42 13.12 -3.27 5.11
C PHE A 42 12.83 -4.48 5.99
N THR A 43 13.37 -4.46 7.21
CA THR A 43 13.03 -5.46 8.22
C THR A 43 12.03 -4.82 9.18
N ASN A 44 10.87 -5.45 9.36
CA ASN A 44 9.86 -4.94 10.29
C ASN A 44 10.29 -5.17 11.75
N SER A 45 9.52 -4.66 12.70
CA SER A 45 9.78 -4.82 14.14
C SER A 45 9.79 -6.28 14.64
N GLU A 46 9.30 -7.22 13.83
CA GLU A 46 9.24 -8.65 14.14
C GLU A 46 10.43 -9.42 13.52
N GLY A 47 11.37 -8.73 12.88
CA GLY A 47 12.52 -9.36 12.22
C GLY A 47 12.21 -9.96 10.85
N VAL A 48 11.02 -9.73 10.31
CA VAL A 48 10.61 -10.24 8.99
C VAL A 48 11.05 -9.26 7.91
N LYS A 49 11.77 -9.79 6.91
CA LYS A 49 12.10 -9.02 5.69
C LYS A 49 10.85 -8.81 4.86
N VAL A 50 10.57 -7.54 4.58
CA VAL A 50 9.49 -7.08 3.73
C VAL A 50 10.10 -6.52 2.46
N LYS A 51 9.67 -7.04 1.31
CA LYS A 51 10.08 -6.57 -0.02
C LYS A 51 8.91 -5.89 -0.71
N ARG A 52 9.15 -4.68 -1.22
CA ARG A 52 8.17 -3.92 -1.97
C ARG A 52 8.66 -3.60 -3.38
N THR A 53 7.75 -3.74 -4.35
CA THR A 53 8.02 -3.50 -5.77
C THR A 53 6.94 -2.63 -6.36
N VAL A 54 7.30 -1.56 -7.06
CA VAL A 54 6.35 -0.77 -7.86
C VAL A 54 5.99 -1.57 -9.11
N ILE A 55 4.76 -2.08 -9.17
CA ILE A 55 4.32 -2.96 -10.27
C ILE A 55 3.57 -2.21 -11.37
N SER A 56 2.98 -1.07 -11.05
CA SER A 56 2.22 -0.27 -12.01
C SER A 56 2.19 1.20 -11.59
N LYS A 57 2.11 2.08 -12.59
CA LYS A 57 1.92 3.51 -12.42
C LYS A 57 1.13 4.06 -13.60
N SER A 58 -0.07 4.57 -13.33
CA SER A 58 -0.93 5.16 -14.34
C SER A 58 -0.30 6.45 -14.89
N THR A 59 -0.40 6.64 -16.20
CA THR A 59 -0.05 7.91 -16.87
C THR A 59 -1.26 8.81 -17.09
N LYS A 60 -2.47 8.26 -16.88
CA LYS A 60 -3.77 8.92 -17.04
C LYS A 60 -4.68 8.55 -15.87
N ASP A 61 -5.79 9.25 -15.75
CA ASP A 61 -6.83 8.92 -14.77
C ASP A 61 -7.65 7.73 -15.28
N ASP A 62 -7.25 6.51 -14.89
CA ASP A 62 -7.78 5.24 -15.42
C ASP A 62 -8.29 4.28 -14.33
N TYR A 63 -8.05 4.58 -13.05
CA TYR A 63 -8.54 3.76 -11.95
C TYR A 63 -9.88 4.29 -11.41
N PRO A 64 -10.95 3.49 -11.41
CA PRO A 64 -12.26 3.94 -10.90
C PRO A 64 -12.25 4.08 -9.38
N LEU A 65 -12.63 5.26 -8.89
CA LEU A 65 -12.80 5.59 -7.48
C LEU A 65 -14.13 6.34 -7.30
N GLY A 66 -15.18 5.60 -6.94
CA GLY A 66 -16.54 6.16 -6.88
C GLY A 66 -17.03 6.57 -8.27
N PHE A 67 -17.41 7.85 -8.43
CA PHE A 67 -17.85 8.43 -9.71
C PHE A 67 -16.71 9.01 -10.56
N PHE A 68 -15.48 9.00 -10.07
CA PHE A 68 -14.32 9.59 -10.74
C PHE A 68 -13.31 8.53 -11.13
N ASN A 69 -12.49 8.82 -12.14
CA ASN A 69 -11.26 8.08 -12.40
C ASN A 69 -10.07 8.86 -11.86
N VAL A 70 -9.06 8.15 -11.36
CA VAL A 70 -7.84 8.73 -10.80
C VAL A 70 -6.61 7.97 -11.26
N LYS A 71 -5.48 8.66 -11.41
CA LYS A 71 -4.18 8.01 -11.65
C LYS A 71 -3.70 7.32 -10.39
N VAL A 72 -3.13 6.12 -10.50
CA VAL A 72 -2.66 5.36 -9.34
C VAL A 72 -1.22 4.89 -9.51
N ILE A 73 -0.57 4.64 -8.39
CA ILE A 73 0.65 3.85 -8.30
C ILE A 73 0.33 2.62 -7.47
N GLN A 74 0.80 1.47 -7.92
CA GLN A 74 0.61 0.19 -7.27
C GLN A 74 1.94 -0.35 -6.78
N VAL A 75 1.99 -0.67 -5.48
CA VAL A 75 3.15 -1.26 -4.83
C VAL A 75 2.76 -2.63 -4.31
N GLU A 76 3.44 -3.66 -4.80
CA GLU A 76 3.28 -5.03 -4.31
C GLU A 76 4.28 -5.27 -3.17
N GLU A 77 3.77 -5.74 -2.05
CA GLU A 77 4.50 -6.21 -0.89
C GLU A 77 4.48 -7.73 -0.83
N THR A 78 5.66 -8.31 -0.66
CA THR A 78 5.86 -9.72 -0.38
C THR A 78 6.70 -9.86 0.88
N LYS A 79 6.34 -10.82 1.72
CA LYS A 79 7.06 -11.16 2.96
C LYS A 79 6.85 -12.63 3.27
N VAL A 80 7.69 -13.18 4.13
CA VAL A 80 7.52 -14.56 4.59
C VAL A 80 6.34 -14.61 5.57
N ASP A 81 5.18 -15.04 5.06
CA ASP A 81 3.94 -15.17 5.83
C ASP A 81 3.28 -16.55 5.56
N PRO A 82 2.75 -17.24 6.57
CA PRO A 82 2.09 -18.53 6.37
C PRO A 82 0.73 -18.45 5.67
N LEU A 83 0.05 -17.29 5.72
CA LEU A 83 -1.32 -17.10 5.21
C LEU A 83 -1.35 -16.24 3.95
N LEU A 84 -0.54 -15.18 3.92
CA LEU A 84 -0.53 -14.20 2.86
C LEU A 84 0.53 -14.53 1.80
N ASP A 85 0.15 -14.35 0.54
CA ASP A 85 1.05 -14.45 -0.62
C ASP A 85 1.65 -13.07 -0.91
N LYS A 86 0.76 -12.08 -1.07
CA LYS A 86 1.14 -10.69 -1.32
C LYS A 86 0.06 -9.70 -0.94
N ILE A 87 0.47 -8.45 -0.76
CA ILE A 87 -0.40 -7.31 -0.53
C ILE A 87 -0.08 -6.24 -1.59
N THR A 88 -1.07 -5.77 -2.34
CA THR A 88 -0.89 -4.66 -3.28
C THR A 88 -1.54 -3.41 -2.73
N TYR A 89 -0.72 -2.40 -2.47
CA TYR A 89 -1.18 -1.06 -2.08
C TYR A 89 -1.42 -0.22 -3.32
N ILE A 90 -2.61 0.35 -3.42
CA ILE A 90 -3.01 1.22 -4.52
C ILE A 90 -3.16 2.63 -3.97
N ALA A 91 -2.33 3.54 -4.46
CA ALA A 91 -2.24 4.90 -3.95
C ALA A 91 -2.36 5.95 -5.06
N ASN A 92 -2.89 7.11 -4.71
CA ASN A 92 -2.98 8.28 -5.55
C ASN A 92 -2.25 9.46 -4.88
N HIS A 93 -1.58 10.28 -5.69
CA HIS A 93 -0.81 11.46 -5.24
C HIS A 93 -1.63 12.54 -4.49
N LYS A 94 -2.93 12.68 -4.77
CA LYS A 94 -3.83 13.67 -4.18
C LYS A 94 -4.61 13.10 -3.00
N PHE A 95 -5.06 11.85 -3.12
CA PHE A 95 -5.99 11.24 -2.18
C PHE A 95 -5.34 10.26 -1.19
N GLY A 96 -4.06 9.94 -1.36
CA GLY A 96 -3.37 8.98 -0.51
C GLY A 96 -3.67 7.54 -0.90
N LEU A 97 -3.81 6.66 0.11
CA LEU A 97 -4.11 5.24 -0.10
C LEU A 97 -5.60 5.09 -0.44
N ILE A 98 -5.89 4.46 -1.59
CA ILE A 98 -7.28 4.33 -2.10
C ILE A 98 -7.78 2.89 -2.04
N ALA A 99 -6.88 1.90 -2.06
CA ALA A 99 -7.26 0.50 -1.90
C ALA A 99 -6.07 -0.35 -1.46
N VAL A 100 -6.38 -1.48 -0.84
CA VAL A 100 -5.44 -2.55 -0.52
C VAL A 100 -6.01 -3.86 -1.04
N LEU A 101 -5.28 -4.53 -1.93
CA LEU A 101 -5.61 -5.86 -2.40
C LEU A 101 -4.76 -6.87 -1.64
N VAL A 102 -5.41 -7.80 -0.94
CA VAL A 102 -4.74 -8.86 -0.21
C VAL A 102 -4.94 -10.17 -0.95
N LYS A 103 -3.83 -10.84 -1.32
CA LYS A 103 -3.85 -12.18 -1.90
C LYS A 103 -3.33 -13.18 -0.89
N SER A 104 -4.14 -14.19 -0.61
CA SER A 104 -3.81 -15.29 0.28
C SER A 104 -3.17 -16.45 -0.50
N LYS A 105 -2.34 -17.27 0.16
CA LYS A 105 -1.67 -18.42 -0.49
C LYS A 105 -2.62 -19.48 -1.05
N ASN A 106 -3.86 -19.50 -0.58
CA ASN A 106 -4.93 -20.33 -1.12
C ASN A 106 -5.57 -19.77 -2.41
N GLY A 107 -5.04 -18.68 -2.96
CA GLY A 107 -5.51 -18.03 -4.19
C GLY A 107 -6.67 -17.06 -3.98
N LYS A 108 -7.22 -16.92 -2.77
CA LYS A 108 -8.28 -15.94 -2.51
C LYS A 108 -7.72 -14.52 -2.54
N GLU A 109 -8.47 -13.64 -3.18
CA GLU A 109 -8.19 -12.21 -3.26
C GLU A 109 -9.28 -11.44 -2.52
N SER A 110 -8.89 -10.43 -1.76
CA SER A 110 -9.79 -9.55 -1.01
C SER A 110 -9.38 -8.11 -1.24
N LEU A 111 -10.29 -7.33 -1.82
CA LEU A 111 -10.09 -5.91 -2.08
C LEU A 111 -10.73 -5.10 -0.95
N LEU A 112 -9.90 -4.36 -0.23
CA LEU A 112 -10.35 -3.33 0.70
C LEU A 112 -10.27 -1.98 0.00
N SER A 113 -11.43 -1.41 -0.35
CA SER A 113 -11.51 -0.06 -0.90
C SER A 113 -11.56 0.98 0.22
N ILE A 114 -10.79 2.06 0.07
CA ILE A 114 -10.69 3.16 1.02
C ILE A 114 -11.20 4.41 0.32
N PHE A 115 -12.30 4.97 0.82
CA PHE A 115 -12.87 6.21 0.30
C PHE A 115 -12.38 7.39 1.14
N PRO A 116 -11.52 8.26 0.59
CA PRO A 116 -11.05 9.42 1.31
C PRO A 116 -12.21 10.42 1.48
N PRO A 117 -12.36 11.05 2.66
CA PRO A 117 -13.40 12.07 2.88
C PRO A 117 -13.29 13.26 1.93
N THR A 118 -12.08 13.55 1.43
CA THR A 118 -11.77 14.62 0.49
C THR A 118 -12.15 14.32 -0.97
N LEU A 119 -12.80 13.18 -1.22
CA LEU A 119 -13.33 12.83 -2.53
C LEU A 119 -14.59 13.65 -2.88
N PHE A 120 -15.24 14.27 -1.90
CA PHE A 120 -16.46 15.09 -2.03
C PHE A 120 -16.21 16.54 -1.64
#